data_AF-A0A396RTF9-F1
#
_entry.id   AF-A0A396RTF9-F1
#
_cell.length_a   1.000
_cell.length_b   1.000
_cell.length_c   1.000
_cell.angle_alpha   90.00
_cell.angle_beta   90.00
_cell.angle_gamma   90.00
#
_symmetry.space_group_name_H-M   'P 1'
#
loop_
_entity.id
_entity.type
_entity.pdbx_description
1 polymer ?
#
loop_
_entity_poly.entity_id
_entity_poly.type
_entity_poly.pdbx_seq_one_letter_code
_entity_poly.pdbx_strand_id
1 'polypeptide(L)'
;MRIATAALLLLAACDGGIASGESAGERLEEAAIARGVIPDPESLDVAGAYGRGADSLCVIERDGDLRLGVDVAYGGDLGCTARGTARQDGEDIDIMLEGADGCRFTARFDGAKLAFPGRLPASCAAFCDAPASLAGMTVDRLSDAASEVRAMRGQQGGLLCGGD
;
A
#
# COMPACT_ATOMS: atom_id res chain seq x y z
N MET A 1 -61.89 14.50 4.74
CA MET A 1 -60.77 13.58 5.07
C MET A 1 -60.67 12.42 4.05
N ARG A 2 -60.52 12.69 2.75
CA ARG A 2 -60.33 11.62 1.73
C ARG A 2 -59.20 11.90 0.74
N ILE A 3 -58.58 13.08 0.81
CA ILE A 3 -57.47 13.49 -0.07
C ILE A 3 -56.10 13.21 0.58
N ALA A 4 -56.07 13.05 1.91
CA ALA A 4 -54.83 12.79 2.67
C ALA A 4 -54.30 11.35 2.51
N THR A 5 -55.11 10.40 2.04
CA THR A 5 -54.73 8.97 1.92
C THR A 5 -54.04 8.63 0.60
N ALA A 6 -54.12 9.47 -0.43
CA ALA A 6 -53.48 9.21 -1.72
C ALA A 6 -51.98 9.63 -1.75
N ALA A 7 -51.56 10.50 -0.84
CA ALA A 7 -50.18 11.00 -0.81
C ALA A 7 -49.18 10.03 -0.15
N LEU A 8 -49.63 9.07 0.66
CA LEU A 8 -48.73 8.11 1.32
C LEU A 8 -48.33 6.92 0.43
N LEU A 9 -49.02 6.66 -0.69
CA LEU A 9 -48.70 5.54 -1.58
C LEU A 9 -47.58 5.85 -2.58
N LEU A 10 -47.19 7.11 -2.73
CA LEU A 10 -46.11 7.54 -3.64
C LEU A 10 -44.71 7.47 -3.00
N LEU A 11 -44.60 7.23 -1.69
CA LEU A 11 -43.33 7.16 -0.97
C LEU A 11 -42.71 5.75 -0.89
N ALA A 12 -43.45 4.70 -1.30
CA ALA A 12 -42.96 3.32 -1.26
C ALA A 12 -42.27 2.86 -2.57
N ALA A 13 -42.19 3.72 -3.59
CA ALA A 13 -41.63 3.36 -4.90
C ALA A 13 -40.15 3.76 -5.10
N CYS A 14 -39.49 4.33 -4.09
CA CYS A 14 -38.05 4.61 -4.11
C CYS A 14 -37.19 3.48 -3.54
N ASP A 15 -37.74 2.26 -3.38
CA ASP A 15 -36.94 1.06 -3.16
C ASP A 15 -36.48 0.52 -4.53
N GLY A 16 -35.67 1.34 -5.21
CA GLY A 16 -34.99 0.96 -6.43
C GLY A 16 -33.88 -0.03 -6.06
N GLY A 17 -34.23 -1.31 -5.98
CA GLY A 17 -33.27 -2.39 -5.83
C GLY A 17 -32.15 -2.24 -6.85
N ILE A 18 -30.95 -1.95 -6.36
CA ILE A 18 -29.75 -1.91 -7.18
C ILE A 18 -29.50 -3.35 -7.60
N ALA A 19 -29.83 -3.66 -8.85
CA ALA A 19 -29.64 -5.00 -9.41
C ALA A 19 -28.17 -5.38 -9.24
N SER A 20 -27.91 -6.49 -8.54
CA SER A 20 -26.60 -7.12 -8.37
C SER A 20 -26.15 -7.83 -9.65
N GLY A 21 -26.08 -7.08 -10.75
CA GLY A 21 -25.41 -7.47 -11.99
C GLY A 21 -24.37 -6.41 -12.31
N GLU A 22 -23.28 -6.80 -13.00
CA GLU A 22 -22.16 -5.93 -13.37
C GLU A 22 -22.64 -4.52 -13.69
N SER A 23 -22.20 -3.58 -12.87
CA SER A 23 -22.59 -2.19 -13.02
C SER A 23 -22.03 -1.63 -14.32
N ALA A 24 -22.57 -0.50 -14.78
CA ALA A 24 -21.92 0.26 -15.86
C ALA A 24 -20.49 0.67 -15.47
N GLY A 25 -20.19 0.79 -14.17
CA GLY A 25 -18.85 1.02 -13.63
C GLY A 25 -17.91 -0.16 -13.88
N GLU A 26 -18.28 -1.37 -13.45
CA GLU A 26 -17.46 -2.58 -13.65
C GLU A 26 -17.12 -2.81 -15.12
N ARG A 27 -18.08 -2.65 -16.03
CA ARG A 27 -17.80 -2.82 -17.47
C ARG A 27 -16.84 -1.77 -18.03
N LEU A 28 -16.84 -0.56 -17.49
CA LEU A 28 -15.89 0.49 -17.87
C LEU A 28 -14.50 0.17 -17.32
N GLU A 29 -14.44 -0.32 -16.09
CA GLU A 29 -13.21 -0.75 -15.42
C GLU A 29 -12.56 -1.92 -16.17
N GLU A 30 -13.30 -2.98 -16.46
CA GLU A 30 -12.81 -4.13 -17.23
C GLU A 30 -12.34 -3.72 -18.63
N ALA A 31 -13.09 -2.85 -19.32
CA ALA A 31 -12.69 -2.36 -20.63
C ALA A 31 -11.48 -1.41 -20.58
N ALA A 32 -11.19 -0.79 -19.44
CA ALA A 32 -10.00 0.02 -19.21
C ALA A 32 -8.78 -0.87 -18.90
N ILE A 33 -8.96 -1.90 -18.06
CA ILE A 33 -7.96 -2.94 -17.79
C ILE A 33 -7.55 -3.64 -19.09
N ALA A 34 -8.50 -4.11 -19.88
CA ALA A 34 -8.24 -4.80 -21.15
C ALA A 34 -7.50 -3.95 -22.18
N ARG A 35 -7.59 -2.61 -22.07
CA ARG A 35 -6.86 -1.66 -22.91
C ARG A 35 -5.56 -1.16 -22.28
N GLY A 36 -5.20 -1.61 -21.08
CA GLY A 36 -4.03 -1.16 -20.33
C GLY A 36 -4.10 0.31 -19.90
N VAL A 37 -5.31 0.88 -19.81
CA VAL A 37 -5.52 2.27 -19.37
C VAL A 37 -5.37 2.38 -17.85
N ILE A 38 -5.80 1.35 -17.11
CA ILE A 38 -5.60 1.19 -15.67
C ILE A 38 -4.94 -0.17 -15.38
N PRO A 39 -4.17 -0.31 -14.29
CA PRO A 39 -3.57 -1.59 -13.90
C PRO A 39 -4.64 -2.64 -13.59
N ASP A 40 -4.36 -3.90 -13.95
CA ASP A 40 -5.18 -5.03 -13.52
C ASP A 40 -4.85 -5.36 -12.05
N PRO A 41 -5.81 -5.27 -11.11
CA PRO A 41 -5.60 -5.55 -9.69
C PRO A 41 -5.12 -6.99 -9.43
N GLU A 42 -5.45 -7.95 -10.30
CA GLU A 42 -5.02 -9.35 -10.18
C GLU A 42 -3.56 -9.57 -10.64
N SER A 43 -2.98 -8.59 -11.33
CA SER A 43 -1.61 -8.65 -11.89
C SER A 43 -0.61 -7.74 -11.18
N LEU A 44 -1.03 -7.06 -10.11
CA LEU A 44 -0.18 -6.10 -9.41
C LEU A 44 1.05 -6.80 -8.84
N ASP A 45 2.24 -6.30 -9.16
CA ASP A 45 3.51 -6.73 -8.58
C ASP A 45 4.05 -5.63 -7.68
N VAL A 46 4.14 -5.88 -6.37
CA VAL A 46 4.68 -4.92 -5.39
C VAL A 46 6.21 -4.80 -5.45
N ALA A 47 6.94 -5.66 -6.15
CA ALA A 47 8.39 -5.53 -6.28
C ALA A 47 8.75 -4.20 -6.97
N GLY A 48 9.69 -3.45 -6.40
CA GLY A 48 10.05 -2.13 -6.91
C GLY A 48 10.85 -1.27 -5.93
N ALA A 49 11.35 -0.15 -6.46
CA ALA A 49 11.92 0.95 -5.71
C ALA A 49 10.86 2.04 -5.56
N TYR A 50 10.70 2.55 -4.35
CA TYR A 50 9.67 3.50 -3.96
C TYR A 50 10.27 4.66 -3.19
N GLY A 51 9.72 5.85 -3.34
CA GLY A 51 10.15 6.98 -2.53
C GLY A 51 9.20 8.16 -2.51
N ARG A 52 9.45 9.04 -1.55
CA ARG A 52 8.80 10.34 -1.42
C ARG A 52 9.72 11.28 -0.66
N GLY A 53 10.24 12.29 -1.35
CA GLY A 53 11.22 13.18 -0.74
C GLY A 53 12.49 12.41 -0.34
N ALA A 54 12.79 12.39 0.96
CA ALA A 54 13.92 11.63 1.51
C ALA A 54 13.53 10.19 1.93
N ASP A 55 12.24 9.88 2.00
CA ASP A 55 11.77 8.55 2.40
C ASP A 55 11.93 7.56 1.26
N SER A 56 12.43 6.38 1.58
CA SER A 56 12.83 5.34 0.64
C SER A 56 12.30 3.98 1.11
N LEU A 57 11.75 3.21 0.18
CA LEU A 57 11.35 1.83 0.42
C LEU A 57 11.68 1.01 -0.82
N CYS A 58 12.14 -0.21 -0.61
CA CYS A 58 12.33 -1.18 -1.67
C CYS A 58 11.64 -2.49 -1.33
N VAL A 59 11.14 -3.17 -2.36
CA VAL A 59 10.64 -4.54 -2.26
C VAL A 59 11.29 -5.35 -3.38
N ILE A 60 11.90 -6.47 -3.04
CA ILE A 60 12.53 -7.39 -4.00
C ILE A 60 12.09 -8.82 -3.73
N GLU A 61 12.01 -9.62 -4.79
CA GLU A 61 12.00 -11.07 -4.63
C GLU A 61 13.42 -11.58 -4.34
N ARG A 62 13.57 -12.35 -3.26
CA ARG A 62 14.80 -13.10 -2.92
C ARG A 62 14.41 -14.48 -2.40
N ASP A 63 14.95 -15.53 -3.00
CA ASP A 63 14.74 -16.93 -2.59
C ASP A 63 13.26 -17.37 -2.56
N GLY A 64 12.41 -16.74 -3.37
CA GLY A 64 10.97 -17.01 -3.43
C GLY A 64 10.12 -16.24 -2.40
N ASP A 65 10.74 -15.38 -1.60
CA ASP A 65 10.07 -14.48 -0.66
C ASP A 65 10.23 -13.01 -1.09
N LEU A 66 9.23 -12.19 -0.81
CA LEU A 66 9.37 -10.74 -0.92
C LEU A 66 10.13 -10.22 0.32
N ARG A 67 11.29 -9.62 0.09
CA ARG A 67 12.07 -8.89 1.09
C ARG A 67 11.85 -7.41 0.89
N LEU A 68 11.83 -6.66 1.99
CA LEU A 68 11.72 -5.21 1.95
C LEU A 68 12.73 -4.55 2.86
N GLY A 69 13.06 -3.30 2.51
CA GLY A 69 13.76 -2.38 3.38
C GLY A 69 13.07 -1.03 3.32
N VAL A 70 13.02 -0.34 4.46
CA VAL A 70 12.40 0.97 4.62
C VAL A 70 13.35 1.89 5.36
N ASP A 71 13.42 3.13 4.88
CA ASP A 71 14.20 4.21 5.46
C ASP A 71 13.37 5.50 5.40
N VAL A 72 13.12 6.11 6.55
CA VAL A 72 12.34 7.34 6.68
C VAL A 72 13.19 8.40 7.34
N ALA A 73 13.27 9.57 6.73
CA ALA A 73 14.01 10.70 7.27
C ALA A 73 13.06 11.65 8.01
N TYR A 74 13.23 11.80 9.32
CA TYR A 74 12.43 12.72 10.12
C TYR A 74 13.08 14.11 10.26
N GLY A 75 14.41 14.18 10.09
CA GLY A 75 15.19 15.42 10.09
C GLY A 75 16.43 15.32 10.98
N GLY A 76 17.53 15.91 10.53
CA GLY A 76 18.83 15.70 11.15
C GLY A 76 19.23 14.22 11.03
N ASP A 77 19.67 13.63 12.15
CA ASP A 77 20.03 12.21 12.23
C ASP A 77 18.86 11.32 12.70
N LEU A 78 17.67 11.90 12.92
CA LEU A 78 16.48 11.14 13.36
C LEU A 78 15.78 10.51 12.17
N GLY A 79 15.41 9.24 12.31
CA GLY A 79 14.66 8.54 11.28
C GLY A 79 14.11 7.21 11.75
N CYS A 80 13.69 6.42 10.76
CA CYS A 80 13.38 5.01 10.95
C CYS A 80 14.14 4.19 9.92
N THR A 81 14.74 3.08 10.33
CA THR A 81 15.34 2.12 9.40
C THR A 81 14.93 0.71 9.80
N ALA A 82 14.34 -0.04 8.87
CA ALA A 82 13.94 -1.42 9.11
C ALA A 82 14.08 -2.29 7.85
N ARG A 83 14.15 -3.60 8.07
CA ARG A 83 14.09 -4.62 7.03
C ARG A 83 13.08 -5.67 7.42
N GLY A 84 12.58 -6.42 6.46
CA GLY A 84 11.69 -7.53 6.73
C GLY A 84 11.18 -8.22 5.49
N THR A 85 10.04 -8.88 5.65
CA THR A 85 9.37 -9.65 4.60
C THR A 85 8.01 -9.06 4.28
N ALA A 86 7.57 -9.26 3.05
CA ALA A 86 6.23 -8.93 2.59
C ALA A 86 5.51 -10.18 2.07
N ARG A 87 4.18 -10.16 2.09
CA ARG A 87 3.33 -11.06 1.31
C ARG A 87 2.25 -10.23 0.66
N GLN A 88 2.09 -10.38 -0.64
CA GLN A 88 1.04 -9.69 -1.39
C GLN A 88 -0.20 -10.56 -1.53
N ASP A 89 -1.37 -9.96 -1.30
CA ASP A 89 -2.69 -10.50 -1.56
C ASP A 89 -3.53 -9.40 -2.25
N GLY A 90 -3.50 -9.37 -3.58
CA GLY A 90 -4.06 -8.29 -4.38
C GLY A 90 -3.42 -6.94 -4.05
N GLU A 91 -4.22 -6.00 -3.53
CA GLU A 91 -3.77 -4.67 -3.09
C GLU A 91 -3.24 -4.67 -1.65
N ASP A 92 -3.45 -5.73 -0.87
CA ASP A 92 -3.03 -5.79 0.53
C ASP A 92 -1.65 -6.44 0.65
N ILE A 93 -0.73 -5.74 1.33
CA ILE A 93 0.66 -6.14 1.52
C ILE A 93 0.89 -6.41 3.01
N ASP A 94 0.91 -7.67 3.39
CA ASP A 94 1.24 -8.12 4.73
C ASP A 94 2.75 -7.96 4.99
N ILE A 95 3.11 -7.02 5.84
CA ILE A 95 4.49 -6.69 6.18
C ILE A 95 4.82 -7.20 7.58
N MET A 96 5.97 -7.85 7.71
CA MET A 96 6.59 -8.21 8.99
C MET A 96 8.01 -7.65 9.02
N LEU A 97 8.27 -6.73 9.95
CA LEU A 97 9.61 -6.18 10.15
C LEU A 97 10.42 -7.07 11.09
N GLU A 98 11.66 -7.33 10.73
CA GLU A 98 12.60 -8.18 11.45
C GLU A 98 13.42 -7.37 12.46
N GLY A 99 13.74 -7.96 13.61
CA GLY A 99 14.54 -7.31 14.65
C GLY A 99 13.74 -6.74 15.83
N ALA A 100 12.41 -6.70 15.74
CA ALA A 100 11.53 -6.40 16.86
C ALA A 100 10.29 -7.31 16.82
N ASP A 101 10.12 -8.13 17.86
CA ASP A 101 9.03 -9.10 17.92
C ASP A 101 7.66 -8.39 17.86
N GLY A 102 6.83 -8.85 16.92
CA GLY A 102 5.44 -8.42 16.79
C GLY A 102 5.21 -7.14 15.99
N CYS A 103 6.20 -6.60 15.26
CA CYS A 103 5.92 -5.54 14.29
C CYS A 103 5.41 -6.13 12.97
N ARG A 104 4.08 -6.34 12.90
CA ARG A 104 3.37 -6.82 11.71
C ARG A 104 2.15 -5.94 11.41
N PHE A 105 1.95 -5.60 10.14
CA PHE A 105 0.85 -4.76 9.69
C PHE A 105 0.57 -4.98 8.20
N THR A 106 -0.59 -4.54 7.74
CA THR A 106 -0.98 -4.60 6.33
C THR A 106 -0.90 -3.19 5.73
N ALA A 107 -0.12 -3.04 4.66
CA ALA A 107 -0.06 -1.84 3.83
C ALA A 107 -0.94 -2.02 2.58
N ARG A 108 -1.30 -0.92 1.91
CA ARG A 108 -2.08 -0.94 0.67
C ARG A 108 -1.19 -0.57 -0.51
N PHE A 109 -1.26 -1.33 -1.59
CA PHE A 109 -0.59 -1.08 -2.86
C PHE A 109 -1.63 -0.96 -3.98
N ASP A 110 -1.66 0.19 -4.68
CA ASP A 110 -2.65 0.49 -5.73
C ASP A 110 -2.13 0.33 -7.16
N GLY A 111 -0.95 -0.30 -7.33
CA GLY A 111 -0.25 -0.39 -8.61
C GLY A 111 0.83 0.68 -8.81
N ALA A 112 0.73 1.83 -8.13
CA ALA A 112 1.70 2.92 -8.26
C ALA A 112 2.24 3.41 -6.91
N LYS A 113 1.55 3.16 -5.81
CA LYS A 113 1.85 3.72 -4.50
C LYS A 113 1.63 2.70 -3.42
N LEU A 114 2.52 2.73 -2.42
CA LEU A 114 2.45 1.89 -1.25
C LEU A 114 2.22 2.75 -0.01
N ALA A 115 1.15 2.44 0.74
CA ALA A 115 0.68 3.23 1.87
C ALA A 115 0.61 2.37 3.15
N PHE A 116 1.34 2.79 4.17
CA PHE A 116 1.30 2.19 5.50
C PHE A 116 0.06 2.68 6.27
N PRO A 117 -0.50 1.88 7.19
CA PRO A 117 -1.66 2.29 7.97
C PRO A 117 -1.29 3.46 8.90
N GLY A 118 -2.27 4.31 9.19
CA GLY A 118 -2.09 5.47 10.09
C GLY A 118 -1.80 5.09 11.55
N ARG A 119 -1.90 3.81 11.91
CA ARG A 119 -1.50 3.27 13.22
C ARG A 119 -0.75 1.96 13.02
N LEU A 120 0.35 1.81 13.75
CA LEU A 120 1.17 0.61 13.76
C LEU A 120 1.20 0.00 15.17
N PRO A 121 1.51 -1.30 15.30
CA PRO A 121 1.85 -1.91 16.58
C PRO A 121 2.95 -1.14 17.31
N ALA A 122 2.89 -1.09 18.64
CA ALA A 122 3.87 -0.37 19.45
C ALA A 122 5.31 -0.92 19.29
N SER A 123 5.44 -2.22 18.97
CA SER A 123 6.72 -2.88 18.65
C SER A 123 7.46 -2.22 17.47
N CYS A 124 6.74 -1.61 16.52
CA CYS A 124 7.35 -0.94 15.37
C CYS A 124 8.13 0.33 15.74
N ALA A 125 7.90 0.90 16.92
CA ALA A 125 8.67 2.04 17.41
C ALA A 125 10.15 1.70 17.66
N ALA A 126 10.50 0.41 17.81
CA ALA A 126 11.88 -0.02 17.99
C ALA A 126 12.80 0.27 16.80
N PHE A 127 12.22 0.54 15.62
CA PHE A 127 12.96 0.87 14.39
C PHE A 127 13.17 2.38 14.19
N CYS A 128 12.67 3.21 15.10
CA CYS A 128 12.60 4.65 14.93
C CYS A 128 13.21 5.39 16.12
N ASP A 129 13.92 6.48 15.84
CA ASP A 129 14.29 7.45 16.86
C ASP A 129 13.07 8.30 17.22
N ALA A 130 12.77 8.48 18.52
CA ALA A 130 11.67 9.35 18.91
C ALA A 130 11.93 10.81 18.49
N PRO A 131 10.96 11.54 17.88
CA PRO A 131 9.54 11.19 17.72
C PRO A 131 9.16 10.65 16.33
N ALA A 132 10.11 10.14 15.54
CA ALA A 132 9.85 9.55 14.22
C ALA A 132 8.92 8.33 14.30
N SER A 133 8.24 8.04 13.19
CA SER A 133 7.33 6.90 13.06
C SER A 133 7.15 6.51 11.60
N LEU A 134 6.95 5.22 11.35
CA LEU A 134 6.55 4.68 10.05
C LEU A 134 5.03 4.82 9.79
N ALA A 135 4.23 5.18 10.80
CA ALA A 135 2.78 5.23 10.68
C ALA A 135 2.32 6.29 9.66
N GLY A 136 1.45 5.89 8.74
CA GLY A 136 0.94 6.76 7.68
C GLY A 136 1.94 7.08 6.56
N MET A 137 3.11 6.44 6.55
CA MET A 137 4.07 6.56 5.44
C MET A 137 3.39 6.23 4.12
N THR A 138 3.66 7.03 3.09
CA THR A 138 3.17 6.80 1.72
C THR A 138 4.30 7.10 0.75
N VAL A 139 4.59 6.14 -0.12
CA VAL A 139 5.65 6.25 -1.12
C VAL A 139 5.13 5.90 -2.50
N ASP A 140 5.66 6.58 -3.51
CA ASP A 140 5.30 6.39 -4.90
C ASP A 140 6.38 5.52 -5.58
N ARG A 141 5.97 4.62 -6.47
CA ARG A 141 6.86 3.76 -7.23
C ARG A 141 7.72 4.63 -8.14
N LEU A 142 9.03 4.50 -7.96
CA LEU A 142 10.03 5.16 -8.78
C LEU A 142 10.47 4.27 -9.94
N SER A 143 10.57 2.95 -9.70
CA SER A 143 11.02 1.98 -10.68
C SER A 143 10.63 0.54 -10.30
N ASP A 144 10.44 -0.32 -11.28
CA ASP A 144 10.34 -1.78 -11.16
C ASP A 144 11.63 -2.50 -11.62
N ALA A 145 12.65 -1.76 -12.08
CA ALA A 145 13.87 -2.34 -12.60
C ALA A 145 14.72 -2.94 -11.48
N ALA A 146 14.92 -4.26 -11.51
CA ALA A 146 15.62 -5.00 -10.47
C ALA A 146 17.06 -4.50 -10.18
N SER A 147 17.73 -3.85 -11.14
CA SER A 147 19.03 -3.20 -10.91
C SER A 147 18.92 -1.96 -10.02
N GLU A 148 17.87 -1.16 -10.21
CA GLU A 148 17.64 0.07 -9.43
C GLU A 148 17.18 -0.28 -8.01
N VAL A 149 16.31 -1.29 -7.86
CA VAL A 149 15.88 -1.75 -6.54
C VAL A 149 17.05 -2.27 -5.70
N ARG A 150 17.97 -3.05 -6.30
CA ARG A 150 19.17 -3.55 -5.59
C ARG A 150 20.17 -2.44 -5.27
N ALA A 151 20.27 -1.41 -6.10
CA ALA A 151 21.17 -0.28 -5.89
C ALA A 151 20.62 0.78 -4.93
N MET A 152 19.35 0.64 -4.52
CA MET A 152 18.68 1.59 -3.63
C MET A 152 19.37 1.67 -2.27
N ARG A 153 19.58 2.91 -1.81
CA ARG A 153 20.26 3.21 -0.55
C ARG A 153 19.34 3.99 0.38
N GLY A 154 19.46 3.72 1.68
CA GLY A 154 18.89 4.57 2.71
C GLY A 154 19.75 5.80 2.98
N GLN A 155 19.29 6.67 3.86
CA GLN A 155 19.94 7.92 4.27
C GLN A 155 21.38 7.69 4.78
N GLN A 156 21.64 6.56 5.45
CA GLN A 156 22.96 6.20 5.96
C GLN A 156 23.92 5.63 4.89
N GLY A 157 23.50 5.59 3.62
CA GLY A 157 24.33 5.16 2.47
C GLY A 157 24.46 3.64 2.30
N GLY A 158 23.93 2.85 3.24
CA GLY A 158 23.83 1.39 3.12
C GLY A 158 22.79 0.95 2.08
N LEU A 159 22.99 -0.21 1.47
CA LEU A 159 21.99 -0.81 0.58
C LEU A 159 20.75 -1.19 1.38
N LEU A 160 19.58 -0.80 0.87
CA LEU A 160 18.32 -1.01 1.56
C LEU A 160 17.84 -2.46 1.39
N CYS A 161 17.76 -2.93 0.14
CA CYS A 161 17.42 -4.32 -0.21
C CYS A 161 18.58 -5.13 -0.82
N GLY A 162 19.68 -4.47 -1.22
CA GLY A 162 20.81 -5.12 -1.88
C GLY A 162 21.89 -5.68 -0.93
N GLY A 163 21.71 -5.58 0.39
CA GLY A 163 22.65 -6.11 1.39
C GLY A 163 22.26 -7.53 1.82
N ASP A 164 23.26 -8.39 2.01
CA ASP A 164 23.08 -9.79 2.42
C ASP A 164 22.59 -9.95 3.87
#